data_AF-A0A0C3LCW0-F1
#
_entry.id   AF-A0A0C3LCW0-F1
#
_cell.length_a   1.000
_cell.length_b   1.000
_cell.length_c   1.000
_cell.angle_alpha   90.00
_cell.angle_beta   90.00
_cell.angle_gamma   90.00
#
_symmetry.space_group_name_H-M   'P 1'
#
loop_
_entity.id
_entity.type
_entity.pdbx_description
1 polymer ?
#
loop_
_entity_poly.entity_id
_entity_poly.type
_entity_poly.pdbx_seq_one_letter_code
_entity_poly.pdbx_strand_id
1 'polypeptide(L)'
;MEDAVTAQFRCRDCTGQRVFCQNCIVSIHDTMPFHRVEQWNGAFFEPQSPLAPQLHQLMDLGHNGSHCDAPYTAANARRPITSILTVLHINGYHKLQVYYCRCLGSLEPYQQLLQAGLFPATHARPATVFTFQLLKHFQRFNLASKTAAHDYHKALLQLSDNVLPQSIPSSYHAFVDVIRQWRVLMILRRSGKQHSQGLQTGELAIRCPACPRPGINLPERWEEHPQR
;
A
#
# COMPACT_ATOMS: atom_id res chain seq x y z
N MET A 1 -41.82 15.91 -11.02
CA MET A 1 -41.14 15.03 -11.99
C MET A 1 -39.94 14.48 -11.24
N GLU A 2 -40.11 13.33 -10.60
CA GLU A 2 -39.06 12.71 -9.78
C GLU A 2 -37.90 12.33 -10.70
N ASP A 3 -36.70 12.85 -10.42
CA ASP A 3 -35.48 12.44 -11.09
C ASP A 3 -35.29 10.93 -10.86
N ALA A 4 -35.60 10.13 -11.88
CA ALA A 4 -35.39 8.69 -11.83
C ALA A 4 -33.89 8.45 -11.60
N VAL A 5 -33.54 7.97 -10.42
CA VAL A 5 -32.18 7.62 -10.05
C VAL A 5 -31.73 6.47 -10.96
N THR A 6 -30.98 6.78 -12.02
CA THR A 6 -30.52 5.80 -12.99
C THR A 6 -29.33 5.02 -12.43
N ALA A 7 -29.48 3.70 -12.34
CA ALA A 7 -28.39 2.81 -11.97
C ALA A 7 -27.44 2.65 -13.16
N GLN A 8 -26.30 3.32 -13.12
CA GLN A 8 -25.33 3.36 -14.23
C GLN A 8 -23.93 2.90 -13.82
N PHE A 9 -23.65 2.71 -12.54
CA PHE A 9 -22.32 2.39 -12.05
C PHE A 9 -22.23 0.95 -11.57
N ARG A 10 -21.11 0.29 -11.76
CA ARG A 10 -20.83 -1.01 -11.12
C ARG A 10 -19.39 -1.05 -10.63
N CYS A 11 -19.13 -1.89 -9.64
CA CYS A 11 -17.76 -2.21 -9.25
C CYS A 11 -17.37 -3.59 -9.78
N ARG A 12 -16.20 -3.67 -10.41
CA ARG A 12 -15.63 -4.92 -10.96
C ARG A 12 -15.10 -5.85 -9.85
N ASP A 13 -14.63 -5.26 -8.75
CA ASP A 13 -14.03 -6.00 -7.63
C ASP A 13 -15.07 -6.46 -6.59
N CYS A 14 -16.25 -5.83 -6.55
CA CYS A 14 -17.35 -6.29 -5.70
C CYS A 14 -17.97 -7.59 -6.21
N THR A 15 -18.28 -8.49 -5.28
CA THR A 15 -18.99 -9.73 -5.57
C THR A 15 -20.42 -9.44 -6.07
N GLY A 16 -20.84 -10.18 -7.09
CA GLY A 16 -22.21 -10.13 -7.62
C GLY A 16 -22.46 -9.10 -8.71
N GLN A 17 -21.46 -8.28 -9.09
CA GLN A 17 -21.50 -7.38 -10.26
C GLN A 17 -22.77 -6.54 -10.39
N ARG A 18 -23.33 -6.10 -9.26
CA ARG A 18 -24.56 -5.30 -9.22
C ARG A 18 -24.33 -3.91 -9.80
N VAL A 19 -25.38 -3.34 -10.38
CA VAL A 19 -25.40 -1.96 -10.86
C VAL A 19 -26.07 -1.07 -9.80
N PHE A 20 -25.47 0.09 -9.56
CA PHE A 20 -25.81 1.06 -8.54
C PHE A 20 -25.99 2.44 -9.17
N CYS A 21 -26.74 3.30 -8.49
CA CYS A 21 -26.67 4.73 -8.77
C CYS A 21 -25.37 5.35 -8.24
N GLN A 22 -25.09 6.59 -8.62
CA GLN A 22 -23.90 7.33 -8.20
C GLN A 22 -23.75 7.40 -6.67
N ASN A 23 -24.81 7.75 -5.94
CA ASN A 23 -24.75 7.88 -4.48
C ASN A 23 -24.47 6.54 -3.78
N CYS A 24 -25.12 5.47 -4.26
CA CYS A 24 -24.92 4.13 -3.70
C CYS A 24 -23.50 3.63 -3.96
N ILE A 25 -22.95 3.81 -5.17
CA ILE A 25 -21.61 3.33 -5.46
C ILE A 25 -20.56 4.05 -4.62
N VAL A 26 -20.68 5.37 -4.45
CA VAL A 26 -19.75 6.16 -3.62
C VAL A 26 -19.85 5.75 -2.16
N SER A 27 -21.07 5.67 -1.60
CA SER A 27 -21.27 5.30 -0.20
C SER A 27 -20.77 3.89 0.12
N ILE A 28 -20.98 2.92 -0.76
CA ILE A 28 -20.48 1.55 -0.55
C ILE A 28 -18.94 1.51 -0.62
N HIS A 29 -18.32 2.33 -1.48
CA HIS A 29 -16.88 2.29 -1.75
C HIS A 29 -16.07 3.31 -0.96
N ASP A 30 -16.69 4.00 0.00
CA ASP A 30 -16.03 5.02 0.84
C ASP A 30 -14.77 4.46 1.53
N THR A 31 -14.86 3.25 2.08
CA THR A 31 -13.73 2.59 2.74
C THR A 31 -12.99 1.59 1.84
N MET A 32 -13.27 1.58 0.53
CA MET A 32 -12.66 0.65 -0.44
C MET A 32 -12.01 1.40 -1.62
N PRO A 33 -10.96 2.19 -1.36
CA PRO A 33 -10.36 3.11 -2.33
C PRO A 33 -9.65 2.46 -3.53
N PHE A 34 -9.46 1.13 -3.51
CA PHE A 34 -8.76 0.40 -4.57
C PHE A 34 -9.67 -0.51 -5.39
N HIS A 35 -10.99 -0.41 -5.17
CA HIS A 35 -11.98 -1.05 -6.01
C HIS A 35 -12.16 -0.28 -7.33
N ARG A 36 -12.33 -1.02 -8.43
CA ARG A 36 -12.50 -0.46 -9.76
C ARG A 36 -13.97 -0.25 -10.08
N VAL A 37 -14.34 1.01 -10.24
CA VAL A 37 -15.68 1.42 -10.65
C VAL A 37 -15.73 1.64 -12.16
N GLU A 38 -16.84 1.25 -12.77
CA GLU A 38 -17.15 1.46 -14.19
C GLU A 38 -18.51 2.12 -14.31
N GLN A 39 -18.70 2.89 -15.38
CA GLN A 39 -19.96 3.54 -15.71
C GLN A 39 -20.48 3.08 -17.07
N TRP A 40 -21.78 2.86 -17.15
CA TRP A 40 -22.48 2.57 -18.40
C TRP A 40 -22.55 3.83 -19.26
N ASN A 41 -21.97 3.78 -20.46
CA ASN A 41 -21.97 4.90 -21.41
C ASN A 41 -23.07 4.81 -22.49
N GLY A 42 -23.98 3.83 -22.39
CA GLY A 42 -25.00 3.54 -23.39
C GLY A 42 -24.72 2.30 -24.23
N ALA A 43 -23.47 1.87 -24.33
CA ALA A 43 -23.07 0.70 -25.12
C ALA A 43 -22.30 -0.36 -24.30
N PHE A 44 -21.38 0.09 -23.43
CA PHE A 44 -20.59 -0.79 -22.58
C PHE A 44 -20.24 -0.09 -21.25
N PHE A 45 -19.68 -0.87 -20.33
CA PHE A 45 -19.15 -0.33 -19.07
C PHE A 45 -17.70 0.13 -19.27
N GLU A 46 -17.48 1.43 -19.07
CA GLU A 46 -16.19 2.06 -19.23
C GLU A 46 -15.56 2.32 -17.85
N PRO A 47 -14.27 1.99 -17.63
CA PRO A 47 -13.56 2.31 -16.40
C PRO A 47 -13.66 3.79 -16.04
N GLN A 48 -13.95 4.07 -14.77
CA GLN A 48 -14.00 5.43 -14.27
C GLN A 48 -12.80 5.73 -13.39
N SER A 49 -12.28 6.94 -13.52
CA SER A 49 -11.26 7.45 -12.59
C SER A 49 -11.90 7.67 -11.23
N PRO A 50 -11.28 7.22 -10.12
CA PRO A 50 -11.71 7.59 -8.76
C PRO A 50 -11.77 9.11 -8.53
N LEU A 51 -10.99 9.87 -9.31
CA LEU A 51 -10.93 11.33 -9.27
C LEU A 51 -12.02 12.02 -10.10
N ALA A 52 -12.84 11.26 -10.82
CA ALA A 52 -13.89 11.82 -11.65
C ALA A 52 -14.90 12.58 -10.77
N PRO A 53 -15.44 13.73 -11.20
CA PRO A 53 -16.34 14.56 -10.39
C PRO A 53 -17.54 13.81 -9.81
N GLN A 54 -18.05 12.80 -10.54
CA GLN A 54 -19.18 11.98 -10.13
C GLN A 54 -18.84 10.94 -9.04
N LEU A 55 -17.57 10.53 -8.91
CA LEU A 55 -17.14 9.59 -7.86
C LEU A 55 -16.49 10.31 -6.69
N HIS A 56 -15.66 11.32 -6.99
CA HIS A 56 -14.92 12.15 -6.04
C HIS A 56 -14.36 11.35 -4.85
N GLN A 57 -13.68 10.24 -5.15
CA GLN A 57 -13.16 9.37 -4.11
C GLN A 57 -11.99 10.07 -3.41
N LEU A 58 -12.23 10.46 -2.16
CA LEU A 58 -11.30 11.13 -1.28
C LEU A 58 -11.04 10.22 -0.08
N MET A 59 -9.77 10.00 0.23
CA MET A 59 -9.38 9.29 1.44
C MET A 59 -8.89 10.29 2.49
N ASP A 60 -9.66 10.45 3.56
CA ASP A 60 -9.23 11.22 4.72
C ASP A 60 -8.15 10.47 5.50
N LEU A 61 -7.05 11.18 5.79
CA LEU A 61 -5.95 10.69 6.61
C LEU A 61 -6.07 11.27 8.02
N GLY A 62 -5.71 10.46 9.01
CA GLY A 62 -6.00 10.77 10.42
C GLY A 62 -7.45 10.45 10.78
N HIS A 63 -7.85 10.73 12.03
CA HIS A 63 -9.22 10.49 12.54
C HIS A 63 -9.84 9.13 12.18
N ASN A 64 -9.01 8.08 12.08
CA ASN A 64 -9.44 6.74 11.62
C ASN A 64 -10.23 6.75 10.30
N GLY A 65 -9.94 7.70 9.40
CA GLY A 65 -10.61 7.84 8.10
C GLY A 65 -11.84 8.76 8.12
N SER A 66 -12.19 9.38 9.24
CA SER A 66 -13.24 10.41 9.27
C SER A 66 -12.72 11.75 8.73
N HIS A 67 -13.61 12.55 8.15
CA HIS A 67 -13.25 13.86 7.61
C HIS A 67 -12.70 14.79 8.70
N CYS A 68 -11.67 15.56 8.33
CA CYS A 68 -10.99 16.48 9.24
C CYS A 68 -11.59 17.89 9.11
N ASP A 69 -12.48 18.27 10.03
CA ASP A 69 -13.12 19.60 10.08
C ASP A 69 -12.25 20.71 10.70
N ALA A 70 -10.95 20.43 10.93
CA ALA A 70 -10.07 21.39 11.57
C ALA A 70 -9.96 22.70 10.76
N PRO A 71 -10.17 23.88 11.39
CA PRO A 71 -10.12 25.14 10.68
C PRO A 71 -8.72 25.41 10.13
N TYR A 72 -8.67 26.09 8.98
CA TYR A 72 -7.42 26.60 8.44
C TYR A 72 -6.87 27.71 9.37
N THR A 73 -5.65 27.53 9.87
CA THR A 73 -4.96 28.50 10.73
C THR A 73 -3.52 28.69 10.27
N ALA A 74 -2.90 29.82 10.62
CA ALA A 74 -1.48 30.05 10.29
C ALA A 74 -0.55 28.96 10.85
N ALA A 75 -0.93 28.34 11.97
CA ALA A 75 -0.18 27.24 12.60
C ALA A 75 -0.21 25.92 11.80
N ASN A 76 -1.26 25.66 11.01
CA ASN A 76 -1.41 24.45 10.20
C ASN A 76 -1.35 24.69 8.68
N ALA A 77 -1.09 25.93 8.27
CA ALA A 77 -1.00 26.38 6.87
C ALA A 77 0.13 25.72 6.06
N ARG A 78 1.21 25.29 6.71
CA ARG A 78 2.37 24.68 6.03
C ARG A 78 2.12 23.24 5.55
N ARG A 79 1.07 22.59 6.04
CA ARG A 79 0.77 21.19 5.70
C ARG A 79 -0.10 21.13 4.44
N PRO A 80 0.19 20.22 3.49
CA PRO A 80 -0.66 20.04 2.33
C PRO A 80 -2.06 19.67 2.80
N ILE A 81 -3.10 20.28 2.22
CA ILE A 81 -4.49 19.95 2.53
C ILE A 81 -4.86 18.67 1.79
N THR A 82 -4.60 18.64 0.49
CA THR A 82 -4.89 17.52 -0.39
C THR A 82 -3.71 17.17 -1.28
N SER A 83 -3.63 15.93 -1.74
CA SER A 83 -2.68 15.52 -2.77
C SER A 83 -3.23 14.35 -3.58
N ILE A 84 -2.85 14.27 -4.86
CA ILE A 84 -3.15 13.10 -5.69
C ILE A 84 -1.92 12.20 -5.67
N LEU A 85 -2.11 10.94 -5.30
CA LEU A 85 -1.07 9.95 -5.19
C LEU A 85 -1.23 8.88 -6.28
N THR A 86 -0.09 8.39 -6.77
CA THR A 86 -0.03 7.12 -7.50
C THR A 86 0.10 6.01 -6.46
N VAL A 87 -0.85 5.09 -6.42
CA VAL A 87 -0.86 3.98 -5.46
C VAL A 87 -0.63 2.67 -6.18
N LEU A 88 0.37 1.90 -5.74
CA LEU A 88 0.52 0.52 -6.17
C LEU A 88 -0.17 -0.41 -5.17
N HIS A 89 -1.16 -1.15 -5.67
CA HIS A 89 -1.96 -2.12 -4.95
C HIS A 89 -1.86 -3.50 -5.59
N ILE A 90 -2.29 -4.55 -4.87
CA ILE A 90 -2.19 -5.94 -5.36
C ILE A 90 -2.93 -6.18 -6.67
N ASN A 91 -3.95 -5.39 -6.95
CA ASN A 91 -4.70 -5.47 -8.19
C ASN A 91 -4.17 -4.52 -9.27
N GLY A 92 -3.14 -3.68 -9.03
CA GLY A 92 -2.55 -2.77 -10.01
C GLY A 92 -2.30 -1.34 -9.50
N TYR A 93 -2.17 -0.41 -10.43
CA TYR A 93 -1.97 1.02 -10.23
C TYR A 93 -3.31 1.74 -10.05
N HIS A 94 -3.32 2.70 -9.12
CA HIS A 94 -4.46 3.56 -8.85
C HIS A 94 -4.03 5.02 -8.73
N LYS A 95 -5.00 5.91 -8.95
CA LYS A 95 -4.91 7.31 -8.55
C LYS A 95 -5.85 7.51 -7.37
N LEU A 96 -5.33 8.10 -6.30
CA LEU A 96 -6.10 8.36 -5.08
C LEU A 96 -5.88 9.80 -4.66
N GLN A 97 -6.97 10.52 -4.42
CA GLN A 97 -6.91 11.81 -3.74
C GLN A 97 -6.94 11.56 -2.23
N VAL A 98 -5.99 12.14 -1.52
CA VAL A 98 -5.95 12.09 -0.06
C VAL A 98 -6.17 13.47 0.53
N TYR A 99 -6.81 13.52 1.70
CA TYR A 99 -6.93 14.70 2.55
C TYR A 99 -6.08 14.50 3.80
N TYR A 100 -5.13 15.38 4.08
CA TYR A 100 -4.29 15.25 5.28
C TYR A 100 -4.96 15.90 6.49
N CYS A 101 -4.91 15.23 7.64
CA CYS A 101 -5.29 15.83 8.91
C CYS A 101 -4.35 16.99 9.24
N ARG A 102 -4.95 18.11 9.68
CA ARG A 102 -4.26 19.35 10.06
C ARG A 102 -4.59 19.82 11.48
N CYS A 103 -5.16 18.93 12.30
CA CYS A 103 -5.35 19.17 13.72
C CYS A 103 -4.02 19.48 14.42
N LEU A 104 -4.08 20.28 15.49
CA LEU A 104 -2.92 20.49 16.35
C LEU A 104 -2.43 19.13 16.88
N GLY A 105 -1.13 18.85 16.76
CA GLY A 105 -0.54 17.57 17.16
C GLY A 105 -0.76 16.42 16.17
N SER A 106 -1.37 16.65 15.00
CA SER A 106 -1.43 15.62 13.95
C SER A 106 -0.04 15.25 13.44
N LEU A 107 0.09 14.00 12.99
CA LEU A 107 1.36 13.44 12.51
C LEU A 107 1.83 14.14 11.22
N GLU A 108 3.12 13.96 10.89
CA GLU A 108 3.66 14.43 9.61
C GLU A 108 3.02 13.69 8.42
N PRO A 109 2.98 14.28 7.22
CA PRO A 109 2.27 13.71 6.06
C PRO A 109 2.61 12.25 5.77
N TYR A 110 3.91 11.90 5.76
CA TYR A 110 4.33 10.52 5.51
C TYR A 110 3.89 9.55 6.60
N GLN A 111 3.79 10.00 7.85
CA GLN A 111 3.35 9.18 8.98
C GLN A 111 1.85 8.92 8.91
N GLN A 112 1.06 9.93 8.51
CA GLN A 112 -0.37 9.75 8.28
C GLN A 112 -0.63 8.71 7.18
N LEU A 113 0.16 8.73 6.10
CA LEU A 113 0.11 7.69 5.06
C LEU A 113 0.45 6.31 5.62
N LEU A 114 1.52 6.19 6.42
CA LEU A 114 1.90 4.93 7.05
C LEU A 114 0.79 4.40 7.99
N GLN A 115 0.15 5.28 8.76
CA GLN A 115 -1.00 4.92 9.62
C GLN A 115 -2.18 4.41 8.79
N ALA A 116 -2.41 4.99 7.61
CA ALA A 116 -3.39 4.54 6.64
C ALA A 116 -2.98 3.26 5.85
N GLY A 117 -1.83 2.65 6.16
CA GLY A 117 -1.34 1.45 5.47
C GLY A 117 -0.74 1.71 4.09
N LEU A 118 -0.36 2.96 3.82
CA LEU A 118 0.28 3.41 2.59
C LEU A 118 1.76 3.71 2.87
N PHE A 119 2.65 2.90 2.31
CA PHE A 119 4.09 3.08 2.42
C PHE A 119 4.58 4.08 1.36
N PRO A 120 5.09 5.26 1.75
CA PRO A 120 5.51 6.25 0.77
C PRO A 120 6.89 5.92 0.17
N ALA A 121 7.05 6.21 -1.13
CA ALA A 121 8.34 6.08 -1.81
C ALA A 121 9.37 7.09 -1.27
N THR A 122 8.91 8.28 -0.87
CA THR A 122 9.72 9.37 -0.33
C THR A 122 9.00 10.01 0.86
N HIS A 123 9.74 10.55 1.83
CA HIS A 123 9.13 11.10 3.05
C HIS A 123 8.74 12.58 2.93
N ALA A 124 9.52 13.39 2.21
CA ALA A 124 9.33 14.84 2.18
C ALA A 124 8.08 15.26 1.40
N ARG A 125 7.88 14.70 0.20
CA ARG A 125 6.74 14.98 -0.69
C ARG A 125 6.33 13.70 -1.42
N PRO A 126 5.56 12.82 -0.76
CA PRO A 126 5.13 11.56 -1.36
C PRO A 126 4.23 11.82 -2.58
N ALA A 127 4.62 11.30 -3.74
CA ALA A 127 3.78 11.28 -4.95
C ALA A 127 3.41 9.85 -5.36
N THR A 128 4.19 8.87 -4.92
CA THR A 128 3.96 7.44 -5.12
C THR A 128 3.98 6.73 -3.78
N VAL A 129 2.99 5.87 -3.55
CA VAL A 129 2.84 5.07 -2.34
C VAL A 129 2.55 3.61 -2.71
N PHE A 130 2.90 2.70 -1.82
CA PHE A 130 2.71 1.27 -1.96
C PHE A 130 1.86 0.77 -0.80
N THR A 131 0.77 0.07 -1.09
CA THR A 131 -0.04 -0.48 0.01
C THR A 131 0.76 -1.53 0.79
N PHE A 132 0.57 -1.61 2.11
CA PHE A 132 1.21 -2.65 2.92
C PHE A 132 0.81 -4.05 2.46
N GLN A 133 -0.40 -4.21 1.90
CA GLN A 133 -0.85 -5.46 1.31
C GLN A 133 0.02 -5.84 0.11
N LEU A 134 0.36 -4.90 -0.79
CA LEU A 134 1.27 -5.14 -1.91
C LEU A 134 2.65 -5.60 -1.41
N LEU A 135 3.23 -4.93 -0.42
CA LEU A 135 4.57 -5.26 0.09
C LEU A 135 4.61 -6.66 0.71
N LYS A 136 3.61 -7.00 1.52
CA LYS A 136 3.44 -8.35 2.09
C LYS A 136 3.22 -9.40 1.00
N HIS A 137 2.41 -9.09 0.00
CA HIS A 137 2.11 -9.98 -1.11
C HIS A 137 3.37 -10.28 -1.93
N PHE A 138 4.08 -9.25 -2.38
CA PHE A 138 5.34 -9.41 -3.08
C PHE A 138 6.36 -10.20 -2.27
N GLN A 139 6.53 -9.91 -0.97
CA GLN A 139 7.47 -10.65 -0.13
C GLN A 139 7.17 -12.15 -0.09
N ARG A 140 5.89 -12.55 -0.07
CA ARG A 140 5.49 -13.96 -0.12
C ARG A 140 5.85 -14.61 -1.46
N PHE A 141 5.52 -13.96 -2.58
CA PHE A 141 5.85 -14.45 -3.92
C PHE A 141 7.36 -14.54 -4.15
N ASN A 142 8.09 -13.52 -3.70
CA ASN A 142 9.53 -13.46 -3.83
C ASN A 142 10.22 -14.58 -3.03
N LEU A 143 9.72 -14.93 -1.85
CA LEU A 143 10.32 -16.00 -1.02
C LEU A 143 9.86 -17.40 -1.45
N ALA A 144 8.57 -17.59 -1.74
CA ALA A 144 7.99 -18.90 -2.06
C ALA A 144 8.29 -19.35 -3.49
N SER A 145 8.24 -18.42 -4.45
CA SER A 145 8.31 -18.73 -5.89
C SER A 145 9.53 -18.11 -6.57
N LYS A 146 10.43 -17.48 -5.81
CA LYS A 146 11.61 -16.77 -6.34
C LYS A 146 11.26 -15.72 -7.40
N THR A 147 10.04 -15.17 -7.35
CA THR A 147 9.57 -14.18 -8.33
C THR A 147 10.46 -12.95 -8.29
N ALA A 148 11.01 -12.56 -9.44
CA ALA A 148 11.80 -11.34 -9.57
C ALA A 148 10.92 -10.10 -9.38
N ALA A 149 11.50 -9.04 -8.82
CA ALA A 149 10.79 -7.76 -8.63
C ALA A 149 10.28 -7.19 -9.96
N HIS A 150 11.08 -7.36 -11.03
CA HIS A 150 10.71 -6.94 -12.38
C HIS A 150 9.44 -7.63 -12.88
N ASP A 151 9.37 -8.96 -12.79
CA ASP A 151 8.24 -9.72 -13.30
C ASP A 151 6.96 -9.45 -12.52
N TYR A 152 7.07 -9.32 -11.19
CA TYR A 152 5.95 -8.91 -10.35
C TYR A 152 5.46 -7.50 -10.71
N HIS A 153 6.38 -6.55 -10.91
CA HIS A 153 6.01 -5.19 -11.33
C HIS A 153 5.36 -5.17 -12.73
N LYS A 154 5.88 -5.97 -13.67
CA LYS A 154 5.26 -6.13 -15.01
C LYS A 154 3.83 -6.66 -14.89
N ALA A 155 3.59 -7.63 -14.01
CA ALA A 155 2.24 -8.13 -13.74
C ALA A 155 1.33 -7.02 -13.17
N LEU A 156 1.83 -6.15 -12.29
CA LEU A 156 1.04 -5.01 -11.80
C LEU A 156 0.65 -4.04 -12.92
N LEU A 157 1.56 -3.75 -13.86
CA LEU A 157 1.24 -2.91 -15.03
C LEU A 157 0.12 -3.56 -15.87
N GLN A 158 0.24 -4.85 -16.16
CA GLN A 158 -0.77 -5.61 -16.93
C GLN A 158 -2.12 -5.70 -16.20
N LEU A 159 -2.12 -5.84 -14.88
CA LEU A 159 -3.35 -5.83 -14.08
C LEU A 159 -4.02 -4.44 -14.06
N SER A 160 -3.28 -3.39 -14.38
CA SER A 160 -3.79 -2.02 -14.47
C SER A 160 -4.36 -1.73 -15.85
N ASP A 161 -3.57 -2.05 -16.87
CA ASP A 161 -3.97 -2.00 -18.28
C ASP A 161 -3.23 -3.12 -19.02
N ASN A 162 -3.98 -4.12 -19.50
CA ASN A 162 -3.42 -5.25 -20.24
C ASN A 162 -3.31 -4.98 -21.75
N VAL A 163 -3.92 -3.89 -22.25
CA VAL A 163 -3.91 -3.50 -23.66
C VAL A 163 -2.68 -2.65 -23.95
N LEU A 164 -2.43 -1.63 -23.11
CA LEU A 164 -1.31 -0.71 -23.29
C LEU A 164 -0.53 -0.46 -21.97
N PRO A 165 0.06 -1.49 -21.34
CA PRO A 165 0.76 -1.36 -20.05
C PRO A 165 1.87 -0.30 -20.04
N GLN A 166 2.51 -0.05 -21.20
CA GLN A 166 3.58 0.93 -21.38
C GLN A 166 3.12 2.38 -21.28
N SER A 167 1.82 2.65 -21.34
CA SER A 167 1.26 4.00 -21.15
C SER A 167 1.32 4.46 -19.68
N ILE A 168 1.47 3.51 -18.76
CA ILE A 168 1.53 3.78 -17.32
C ILE A 168 2.96 4.16 -16.95
N PRO A 169 3.18 5.34 -16.33
CA PRO A 169 4.51 5.73 -15.87
C PRO A 169 5.08 4.72 -14.87
N SER A 170 6.24 4.16 -15.20
CA SER A 170 6.87 3.13 -14.38
C SER A 170 7.28 3.67 -13.01
N SER A 171 6.95 2.93 -11.95
CA SER A 171 7.39 3.19 -10.58
C SER A 171 8.37 2.12 -10.10
N TYR A 172 9.03 1.41 -11.03
CA TYR A 172 9.84 0.24 -10.73
C TYR A 172 11.01 0.52 -9.79
N HIS A 173 11.75 1.62 -10.01
CA HIS A 173 12.86 1.98 -9.14
C HIS A 173 12.39 2.27 -7.71
N ALA A 174 11.31 3.06 -7.56
CA ALA A 174 10.69 3.30 -6.27
C ALA A 174 10.20 1.99 -5.61
N PHE A 175 9.67 1.04 -6.39
CA PHE A 175 9.25 -0.26 -5.88
C PHE A 175 10.42 -1.05 -5.31
N VAL A 176 11.54 -1.13 -6.03
CA VAL A 176 12.75 -1.83 -5.58
C VAL A 176 13.30 -1.20 -4.29
N ASP A 177 13.33 0.13 -4.22
CA ASP A 177 13.82 0.83 -3.03
C ASP A 177 12.91 0.61 -1.82
N VAL A 178 11.59 0.70 -2.01
CA VAL A 178 10.62 0.45 -0.94
C VAL A 178 10.66 -1.02 -0.48
N ILE A 179 10.84 -1.99 -1.37
CA ILE A 179 11.02 -3.40 -0.98
C ILE A 179 12.25 -3.57 -0.09
N ARG A 180 13.37 -2.91 -0.42
CA ARG A 180 14.60 -2.99 0.39
C ARG A 180 14.36 -2.42 1.78
N GLN A 181 13.74 -1.25 1.88
CA GLN A 181 13.35 -0.63 3.15
C GLN A 181 12.40 -1.54 3.93
N TRP A 182 11.36 -2.06 3.28
CA TRP A 182 10.40 -2.98 3.88
C TRP A 182 11.06 -4.22 4.47
N ARG A 183 11.99 -4.86 3.74
CA ARG A 183 12.74 -6.02 4.23
C ARG A 183 13.53 -5.68 5.50
N VAL A 184 14.24 -4.55 5.52
CA VAL A 184 14.98 -4.11 6.71
C VAL A 184 14.04 -3.90 7.89
N LEU A 185 12.92 -3.21 7.69
CA LEU A 185 11.90 -2.98 8.72
C LEU A 185 11.30 -4.29 9.25
N MET A 186 11.03 -5.27 8.37
CA MET A 186 10.52 -6.57 8.79
C MET A 186 11.56 -7.36 9.60
N ILE A 187 12.84 -7.28 9.24
CA ILE A 187 13.93 -7.93 9.99
C ILE A 187 14.08 -7.29 11.39
N LEU A 188 14.10 -5.95 11.47
CA LEU A 188 14.13 -5.21 12.73
C LEU A 188 12.94 -5.55 13.63
N ARG A 189 11.74 -5.57 13.05
CA ARG A 189 10.52 -5.97 13.78
C ARG A 189 10.62 -7.39 14.30
N ARG A 190 11.15 -8.33 13.50
CA ARG A 190 11.31 -9.74 13.90
C ARG A 190 12.33 -9.91 15.04
N SER A 191 13.40 -9.12 15.05
CA SER A 191 14.42 -9.18 16.10
C SER A 191 14.05 -8.40 17.37
N GLY A 192 12.97 -7.63 17.35
CA GLY A 192 12.59 -6.75 18.46
C GLY A 192 13.55 -5.57 18.64
N LYS A 193 14.37 -5.25 17.63
CA LYS A 193 15.37 -4.19 17.69
C LYS A 193 14.84 -2.91 17.06
N GLN A 194 15.22 -1.77 17.64
CA GLN A 194 14.95 -0.46 17.07
C GLN A 194 16.13 0.00 16.22
N HIS A 195 15.86 0.72 15.14
CA HIS A 195 16.91 1.27 14.28
C HIS A 195 17.85 2.23 15.03
N SER A 196 17.32 2.97 16.01
CA SER A 196 18.04 3.97 16.80
C SER A 196 19.06 3.39 17.79
N GLN A 197 19.03 2.09 18.07
CA GLN A 197 19.86 1.47 19.11
C GLN A 197 21.30 1.17 18.65
N GLY A 198 21.62 1.41 17.37
CA GLY A 198 22.82 0.85 16.75
C GLY A 198 22.68 -0.67 16.58
N LEU A 199 23.35 -1.23 15.58
CA LEU A 199 23.30 -2.67 15.31
C LEU A 199 24.72 -3.22 15.23
N GLN A 200 24.98 -4.30 15.96
CA GLN A 200 26.22 -5.05 15.84
C GLN A 200 26.16 -6.00 14.64
N THR A 201 27.33 -6.34 14.10
CA THR A 201 27.45 -7.32 13.03
C THR A 201 26.82 -8.66 13.44
N GLY A 202 25.88 -9.15 12.63
CA GLY A 202 25.19 -10.41 12.87
C GLY A 202 24.05 -10.34 13.89
N GLU A 203 23.77 -9.20 14.51
CA GLU A 203 22.74 -9.07 15.56
C GLU A 203 21.32 -9.37 15.05
N LEU A 204 21.04 -9.07 13.79
CA LEU A 204 19.76 -9.35 13.13
C LEU A 204 19.71 -10.75 12.50
N ALA A 205 20.81 -11.49 12.50
CA ALA A 205 20.89 -12.79 11.85
C ALA A 205 20.12 -13.84 12.66
N ILE A 206 19.33 -14.66 11.97
CA ILE A 206 18.71 -15.83 12.57
C ILE A 206 19.82 -16.87 12.73
N ARG A 207 20.08 -17.29 13.96
CA ARG A 207 21.06 -18.36 14.16
C ARG A 207 20.54 -19.64 13.51
N CYS A 208 21.33 -20.22 12.60
CA CYS A 208 20.97 -21.43 11.87
C CYS A 208 20.78 -22.63 12.82
N PRO A 209 19.59 -23.26 12.89
CA PRO A 209 19.32 -24.34 13.85
C PRO A 209 20.18 -25.59 13.60
N ALA A 210 20.66 -25.79 12.37
CA ALA A 210 21.54 -26.90 12.01
C ALA A 210 23.02 -26.66 12.37
N CYS A 211 23.44 -25.42 12.60
CA CYS A 211 24.83 -25.14 12.98
C CYS A 211 25.11 -25.69 14.40
N PRO A 212 26.23 -26.41 14.60
CA PRO A 212 26.68 -26.88 15.92
C PRO A 212 26.84 -25.73 16.91
N ARG A 213 26.26 -25.85 18.09
CA ARG A 213 26.35 -24.87 19.18
C ARG A 213 26.56 -25.59 20.52
N PRO A 214 27.77 -25.52 21.09
CA PRO A 214 28.05 -26.03 22.42
C PRO A 214 27.04 -25.50 23.45
N GLY A 215 26.50 -26.38 24.30
CA GLY A 215 25.52 -26.04 25.33
C GLY A 215 24.11 -25.70 24.83
N ILE A 216 23.82 -25.82 23.52
CA ILE A 216 22.47 -25.60 22.97
C ILE A 216 21.95 -26.84 22.24
N ASN A 217 22.67 -27.29 21.20
CA ASN A 217 22.24 -28.41 20.33
C ASN A 217 23.36 -29.44 20.09
N LEU A 218 24.44 -29.36 20.87
CA LEU A 218 25.49 -30.37 20.88
C LEU A 218 25.42 -31.18 22.17
N PRO A 219 25.67 -32.51 22.11
CA PRO A 219 25.77 -33.33 23.30
C PRO A 219 26.95 -32.88 24.18
N GLU A 220 26.90 -33.21 25.47
CA GLU A 220 28.04 -33.02 26.35
C GLU A 220 29.25 -33.78 25.82
N ARG A 221 30.46 -33.20 25.99
CA ARG A 221 31.72 -33.77 25.48
C ARG A 221 31.70 -34.08 23.98
N TRP A 222 30.92 -33.34 23.18
CA TRP A 222 30.92 -33.44 21.70
C TRP A 222 32.32 -33.29 21.09
N GLU A 223 33.25 -32.67 21.80
CA GLU A 223 34.65 -32.48 21.39
C GLU A 223 35.45 -33.80 21.37
N GLU A 224 35.02 -34.77 22.18
CA GLU A 224 35.63 -36.10 22.32
C GLU A 224 34.96 -37.15 21.43
N HIS A 225 34.02 -36.72 20.56
CA HIS A 225 33.27 -37.65 19.73
C HIS A 225 34.22 -38.37 18.75
N PRO A 226 34.21 -39.72 18.69
CA PRO A 226 35.22 -40.51 17.98
C PRO A 226 35.25 -40.36 16.44
N GLN A 227 34.40 -39.52 15.86
CA GLN A 227 34.24 -39.32 14.41
C GLN A 227 34.53 -37.88 13.97
N ARG A 228 35.41 -37.17 14.67
CA ARG A 228 35.93 -35.87 14.23
C ARG A 228 36.88 -36.00 13.05
#